data_AF-A0A385BKM3-F1
#
_entry.id   AF-A0A385BKM3-F1
#
_cell.length_a   1.000
_cell.length_b   1.000
_cell.length_c   1.000
_cell.angle_alpha   90.00
_cell.angle_beta   90.00
_cell.angle_gamma   90.00
#
_symmetry.space_group_name_H-M   'P 1'
#
loop_
_entity.id
_entity.type
_entity.pdbx_description
1 polymer ?
#
loop_
_entity_poly.entity_id
_entity_poly.type
_entity_poly.pdbx_seq_one_letter_code
_entity_poly.pdbx_strand_id
1 'polypeptide(L)'
;MLLVIIKLIYSLYLPLERKAFVYIKIIYNNISMYLDQKEKEAIFTKHGKDAKDTGSAEGQIALFTYRINHLTEHLKKNRKDFNTERSLVKLVGKRRSLLDYLTKKDILRYRAIVKELGLRK
;
A
#
# COMPACT_ATOMS: atom_id res chain seq x y z
N MET A 1 24.21 -36.70 29.03
CA MET A 1 24.96 -35.42 29.14
C MET A 1 25.01 -34.66 27.81
N LEU A 2 25.44 -35.27 26.70
CA LEU A 2 25.54 -34.62 25.38
C LEU A 2 24.22 -34.02 24.83
N LEU A 3 23.11 -34.73 25.01
CA LEU A 3 21.77 -34.27 24.57
C LEU A 3 21.29 -32.99 25.28
N VAL A 4 21.71 -32.77 26.53
CA VAL A 4 21.35 -31.57 27.31
C VAL A 4 22.10 -30.36 26.77
N ILE A 5 23.37 -30.54 26.43
CA ILE A 5 24.23 -29.51 25.84
C ILE A 5 23.70 -29.10 24.46
N ILE A 6 23.31 -30.07 23.63
CA ILE A 6 22.70 -29.81 22.31
C ILE A 6 21.40 -29.00 22.47
N LYS A 7 20.51 -29.38 23.40
CA LYS A 7 19.24 -28.66 23.63
C LYS A 7 19.46 -27.23 24.12
N LEU A 8 20.48 -27.01 24.96
CA LEU A 8 20.91 -25.68 25.42
C LEU A 8 21.45 -24.82 24.28
N ILE A 9 22.31 -25.39 23.42
CA ILE A 9 22.85 -24.70 22.24
C ILE A 9 21.72 -24.31 21.27
N TYR A 10 20.81 -25.24 20.96
CA TYR A 10 19.64 -24.95 20.11
C TYR A 10 18.73 -23.89 20.74
N SER A 11 18.50 -23.94 22.05
CA SER A 11 17.68 -22.94 22.76
C SER A 11 18.32 -21.55 22.77
N LEU A 12 19.65 -21.44 22.72
CA LEU A 12 20.40 -20.19 22.65
C LEU A 12 20.52 -19.65 21.22
N TYR A 13 20.58 -20.51 20.20
CA TYR A 13 20.68 -20.13 18.79
C TYR A 13 19.34 -19.82 18.11
N LEU A 14 18.27 -20.54 18.47
CA LEU A 14 16.92 -20.36 17.90
C LEU A 14 16.37 -18.91 17.99
N PRO A 15 16.62 -18.12 19.06
CA PRO A 15 16.19 -16.73 19.15
C PRO A 15 16.89 -15.80 18.16
N LEU A 16 18.16 -16.08 17.82
CA LEU A 16 18.96 -15.27 16.89
C LEU A 16 18.49 -15.45 15.44
N GLU A 17 18.22 -16.69 15.03
CA GLU A 17 17.65 -16.98 13.70
C GLU A 17 16.23 -16.41 13.55
N ARG A 18 15.41 -16.47 14.61
CA ARG A 18 14.08 -15.83 14.61
C ARG A 18 14.16 -14.33 14.40
N LYS A 19 15.11 -13.63 15.05
CA LYS A 19 15.28 -12.18 14.89
C LYS A 19 15.74 -11.82 13.47
N ALA A 20 16.69 -12.55 12.91
CA ALA A 20 17.14 -12.37 11.53
C ALA A 20 15.99 -12.58 10.53
N PHE A 21 15.19 -13.65 10.72
CA PHE A 21 14.02 -13.92 9.89
C PHE A 21 12.95 -12.82 9.98
N VAL A 22 12.69 -12.29 11.17
CA VAL A 22 11.77 -11.15 11.36
C VAL A 22 12.30 -9.91 10.65
N TYR A 23 13.59 -9.61 10.78
CA TYR A 23 14.21 -8.44 10.16
C TYR A 23 14.20 -8.52 8.62
N ILE A 24 14.55 -9.68 8.07
CA ILE A 24 14.45 -9.99 6.64
C ILE A 24 13.00 -9.83 6.18
N LYS A 25 12.03 -10.39 6.92
CA LYS A 25 10.60 -10.27 6.59
C LYS A 25 10.14 -8.82 6.60
N ILE A 26 10.61 -7.99 7.53
CA ILE A 26 10.30 -6.55 7.58
C ILE A 26 10.89 -5.82 6.37
N ILE A 27 12.13 -6.13 5.99
CA ILE A 27 12.80 -5.51 4.83
C ILE A 27 12.10 -5.89 3.53
N TYR A 28 11.83 -7.17 3.29
CA TYR A 28 11.12 -7.63 2.08
C TYR A 28 9.71 -7.01 1.97
N ASN A 29 9.00 -6.89 3.09
CA ASN A 29 7.69 -6.22 3.10
C ASN A 29 7.78 -4.71 2.82
N ASN A 30 8.86 -4.04 3.25
CA ASN A 30 9.09 -2.62 2.93
C ASN A 30 9.48 -2.41 1.45
N ILE A 31 10.30 -3.29 0.88
CA ILE A 31 10.68 -3.24 -0.55
C ILE A 31 9.44 -3.48 -1.44
N SER A 32 8.56 -4.41 -1.04
CA SER A 32 7.27 -4.64 -1.71
C SER A 32 6.35 -3.40 -1.69
N MET A 33 6.60 -2.41 -0.83
CA MET A 33 5.76 -1.21 -0.69
C MET A 33 6.04 -0.13 -1.74
N TYR A 34 7.11 -0.27 -2.54
CA TYR A 34 7.48 0.74 -3.53
C TYR A 34 6.80 0.47 -4.87
N LEU A 35 6.00 1.44 -5.31
CA LEU A 35 5.35 1.39 -6.62
C LEU A 35 6.38 1.66 -7.72
N ASP A 36 6.56 0.69 -8.62
CA ASP A 36 7.47 0.79 -9.76
C ASP A 36 7.10 1.95 -10.69
N GLN A 37 8.08 2.50 -11.39
CA GLN A 37 7.87 3.62 -12.31
C GLN A 37 6.91 3.25 -13.44
N LYS A 38 7.03 2.03 -13.98
CA LYS A 38 6.19 1.57 -15.10
C LYS A 38 4.72 1.46 -14.69
N GLU A 39 4.46 1.01 -13.48
CA GLU A 39 3.08 0.92 -12.97
C GLU A 39 2.46 2.31 -12.76
N LYS A 40 3.24 3.31 -12.31
CA LYS A 40 2.76 4.69 -12.23
C LYS A 40 2.38 5.23 -13.60
N GLU A 41 3.26 5.07 -14.58
CA GLU A 41 3.04 5.54 -15.96
C GLU A 41 1.80 4.88 -16.57
N ALA A 42 1.59 3.58 -16.33
CA ALA A 42 0.39 2.86 -16.78
C ALA A 42 -0.90 3.42 -16.14
N ILE A 43 -0.88 3.75 -14.84
CA ILE A 43 -2.04 4.33 -14.15
C ILE A 43 -2.39 5.71 -14.75
N PHE A 44 -1.40 6.57 -14.96
CA PHE A 44 -1.64 7.92 -15.51
C PHE A 44 -2.00 7.89 -16.99
N THR A 45 -1.46 6.96 -17.77
CA THR A 45 -1.89 6.75 -19.16
C THR A 45 -3.34 6.32 -19.25
N LYS A 46 -3.82 5.51 -18.30
CA LYS A 46 -5.18 4.98 -18.31
C LYS A 46 -6.22 5.95 -17.76
N HIS A 47 -5.90 6.62 -16.64
CA HIS A 47 -6.88 7.41 -15.89
C HIS A 47 -6.61 8.92 -15.91
N GLY A 48 -5.44 9.35 -16.41
CA GLY A 48 -5.17 10.75 -16.72
C GLY A 48 -5.61 11.09 -18.13
N LYS A 49 -5.30 12.32 -18.58
CA LYS A 49 -5.43 12.66 -20.01
C LYS A 49 -4.37 11.93 -20.84
N ASP A 50 -3.12 12.05 -20.39
CA ASP A 50 -1.94 11.49 -21.05
C ASP A 50 -0.94 10.97 -19.99
N ALA A 51 0.07 10.20 -20.40
CA ALA A 51 1.13 9.70 -19.50
C ALA A 51 1.89 10.82 -18.74
N LYS A 52 1.90 12.05 -19.28
CA LYS A 52 2.52 13.23 -18.67
C LYS A 52 1.60 13.99 -17.72
N ASP A 53 0.29 13.73 -17.78
CA ASP A 53 -0.70 14.37 -16.91
C ASP A 53 -0.75 13.68 -15.54
N THR A 54 0.25 14.01 -14.72
CA THR A 54 0.33 13.57 -13.33
C THR A 54 -0.55 14.38 -12.39
N GLY A 55 -1.16 15.48 -12.85
CA GLY A 55 -1.92 16.42 -12.01
C GLY A 55 -3.42 16.19 -11.98
N SER A 56 -3.95 15.42 -12.93
CA SER A 56 -5.39 15.10 -13.00
C SER A 56 -5.94 14.49 -11.71
N ALA A 57 -7.15 14.91 -11.34
CA ALA A 57 -7.83 14.38 -10.17
C ALA A 57 -8.09 12.87 -10.30
N GLU A 58 -8.49 12.40 -11.49
CA GLU A 58 -8.74 11.00 -11.82
C GLU A 58 -7.47 10.15 -11.71
N GLY A 59 -6.37 10.58 -12.32
CA GLY A 59 -5.08 9.89 -12.22
C GLY A 59 -4.61 9.76 -10.78
N GLN A 60 -4.74 10.83 -9.98
CA GLN A 60 -4.39 10.80 -8.56
C GLN A 60 -5.33 9.91 -7.73
N ILE A 61 -6.64 9.90 -8.00
CA ILE A 61 -7.60 9.00 -7.35
C ILE A 61 -7.26 7.53 -7.67
N ALA A 62 -6.92 7.21 -8.91
CA ALA A 62 -6.51 5.87 -9.32
C ALA A 62 -5.20 5.45 -8.62
N LEU A 63 -4.20 6.33 -8.59
CA LEU A 63 -2.94 6.10 -7.88
C LEU A 63 -3.15 5.85 -6.39
N PHE A 64 -3.96 6.67 -5.72
CA PHE A 64 -4.27 6.46 -4.30
C PHE A 64 -5.04 5.18 -4.07
N THR A 65 -5.97 4.83 -4.96
CA THR A 65 -6.73 3.57 -4.88
C THR A 65 -5.80 2.36 -4.97
N TYR A 66 -4.88 2.36 -5.93
CA TYR A 66 -3.86 1.32 -6.06
C TYR A 66 -3.05 1.18 -4.75
N ARG A 67 -2.52 2.29 -4.23
CA ARG A 67 -1.71 2.28 -3.00
C ARG A 67 -2.51 1.84 -1.77
N ILE A 68 -3.77 2.27 -1.66
CA ILE A 68 -4.67 1.88 -0.58
C ILE A 68 -4.88 0.35 -0.60
N ASN A 69 -5.15 -0.23 -1.76
CA ASN A 69 -5.34 -1.68 -1.88
C ASN A 69 -4.07 -2.45 -1.47
N HIS A 70 -2.91 -2.01 -1.96
CA HIS A 70 -1.63 -2.62 -1.60
C HIS A 70 -1.34 -2.54 -0.08
N LEU A 71 -1.48 -1.35 0.53
CA LEU A 71 -1.26 -1.16 1.96
C LEU A 71 -2.28 -1.92 2.82
N THR A 72 -3.52 -2.07 2.34
CA THR A 72 -4.55 -2.86 3.03
C THR A 72 -4.13 -4.33 3.13
N GLU A 73 -3.63 -4.93 2.05
CA GLU A 73 -3.13 -6.31 2.06
C GLU A 73 -1.88 -6.46 2.94
N HIS A 74 -0.99 -5.47 2.94
CA HIS A 74 0.17 -5.46 3.84
C HIS A 74 -0.25 -5.46 5.31
N LEU A 75 -1.17 -4.56 5.70
CA LEU A 75 -1.62 -4.44 7.09
C LEU A 75 -2.43 -5.66 7.56
N LYS A 76 -3.09 -6.38 6.65
CA LYS A 76 -3.72 -7.67 6.99
C LYS A 76 -2.71 -8.67 7.56
N LYS A 77 -1.48 -8.67 7.03
CA LYS A 77 -0.36 -9.52 7.48
C LYS A 77 0.40 -8.90 8.67
N ASN A 78 0.43 -7.57 8.76
CA ASN A 78 1.21 -6.80 9.75
C ASN A 78 0.31 -5.94 10.65
N ARG A 79 -0.55 -6.58 11.45
CA ARG A 79 -1.58 -5.93 12.27
C ARG A 79 -1.07 -4.95 13.34
N LYS A 80 0.22 -4.99 13.66
CA LYS A 80 0.86 -4.14 14.68
C LYS A 80 1.62 -2.94 14.08
N ASP A 81 1.56 -2.74 12.76
CA ASP A 81 2.22 -1.62 12.10
C ASP A 81 1.31 -0.38 12.04
N PHE A 82 1.24 0.33 13.16
CA PHE A 82 0.43 1.54 13.31
C PHE A 82 0.94 2.74 12.48
N ASN A 83 2.23 2.75 12.12
CA ASN A 83 2.83 3.83 11.32
C ASN A 83 2.35 3.75 9.86
N THR A 84 2.33 2.53 9.31
CA THR A 84 1.79 2.26 7.99
C THR A 84 0.27 2.45 7.96
N GLU A 85 -0.44 2.05 9.02
CA GLU A 85 -1.87 2.33 9.18
C GLU A 85 -2.18 3.83 9.14
N ARG A 86 -1.43 4.64 9.90
CA ARG A 86 -1.58 6.11 9.86
C ARG A 86 -1.37 6.67 8.45
N SER A 87 -0.40 6.12 7.71
CA SER A 87 -0.12 6.54 6.33
C SER A 87 -1.24 6.14 5.37
N LEU A 88 -1.81 4.95 5.55
CA LEU A 88 -3.00 4.48 4.83
C LEU A 88 -4.20 5.41 5.07
N VAL A 89 -4.50 5.75 6.32
CA VAL A 89 -5.62 6.64 6.67
C VAL A 89 -5.46 8.02 5.99
N LYS A 90 -4.24 8.56 5.95
CA LYS A 90 -3.96 9.81 5.22
C LYS A 90 -4.23 9.69 3.73
N LEU A 91 -3.88 8.57 3.09
CA LEU A 91 -4.16 8.33 1.67
C LEU A 91 -5.66 8.21 1.39
N VAL A 92 -6.41 7.53 2.26
CA VAL A 92 -7.88 7.46 2.18
C VAL A 92 -8.49 8.85 2.24
N GLY A 93 -8.02 9.70 3.18
CA GLY A 93 -8.47 11.09 3.30
C GLY A 93 -8.19 11.93 2.06
N LYS A 94 -6.98 11.81 1.48
CA LYS A 94 -6.62 12.50 0.22
C LYS A 94 -7.52 12.07 -0.94
N ARG A 95 -7.76 10.77 -1.11
CA ARG A 95 -8.66 10.25 -2.14
C ARG A 95 -10.09 10.78 -1.96
N ARG A 96 -10.60 10.79 -0.73
CA ARG A 96 -11.93 11.34 -0.42
C ARG A 96 -12.03 12.82 -0.80
N SER A 97 -11.04 13.62 -0.44
CA SER A 97 -11.00 15.04 -0.79
C SER A 97 -11.04 15.29 -2.31
N LEU A 98 -10.34 14.47 -3.10
CA LEU A 98 -10.38 14.55 -4.57
C LEU A 98 -11.73 14.12 -5.16
N LEU A 99 -12.36 13.08 -4.59
CA LEU A 99 -13.71 12.67 -4.99
C LEU A 99 -14.74 13.75 -4.65
N ASP A 100 -14.63 14.38 -3.49
CA ASP A 100 -15.50 15.50 -3.09
C ASP A 100 -15.28 16.72 -4.00
N TYR A 101 -14.03 16.99 -4.41
CA TYR A 101 -13.71 18.01 -5.41
C TYR A 101 -14.37 17.71 -6.76
N LEU A 102 -14.24 16.49 -7.28
CA LEU A 102 -14.88 16.08 -8.53
C LEU A 102 -16.40 16.19 -8.43
N THR A 103 -17.00 15.75 -7.32
CA THR A 103 -18.45 15.86 -7.09
C THR A 103 -18.93 17.31 -7.21
N LYS A 104 -18.17 18.27 -6.68
CA LYS A 104 -18.50 19.71 -6.75
C LYS A 104 -18.25 20.32 -8.13
N LYS A 105 -17.21 19.85 -8.83
CA LYS A 105 -16.77 20.45 -10.10
C LYS A 105 -17.49 19.86 -11.31
N ASP A 106 -17.65 18.54 -11.34
CA ASP A 106 -18.26 17.79 -12.42
C ASP A 106 -18.72 16.41 -11.94
N ILE A 107 -20.04 16.26 -11.78
CA ILE A 107 -20.67 15.04 -11.29
C ILE A 107 -20.52 13.85 -12.26
N LEU A 108 -20.40 14.10 -13.57
CA LEU A 108 -20.24 13.03 -14.57
C LEU A 108 -18.86 12.40 -14.45
N ARG A 109 -17.81 13.23 -14.29
CA ARG A 109 -16.44 12.76 -14.04
C ARG A 109 -16.35 11.95 -12.75
N TYR A 110 -16.99 12.42 -11.68
CA TYR A 110 -17.09 11.68 -10.42
C TYR A 110 -17.73 10.29 -10.63
N ARG A 111 -18.89 10.23 -11.29
CA ARG A 111 -19.60 8.96 -11.53
C ARG A 111 -18.77 8.00 -12.39
N ALA A 112 -18.10 8.52 -13.41
CA ALA A 112 -17.24 7.74 -14.30
C ALA A 112 -16.10 7.08 -13.51
N ILE A 113 -15.31 7.87 -12.75
CA ILE A 113 -14.15 7.34 -12.04
C ILE A 113 -14.55 6.40 -10.89
N VAL A 114 -15.66 6.67 -10.21
CA VAL A 114 -16.18 5.79 -9.15
C VAL A 114 -16.60 4.44 -9.71
N LYS A 115 -17.30 4.45 -10.86
CA LYS A 115 -17.72 3.23 -11.55
C LYS A 115 -16.52 2.45 -12.07
N GLU A 116 -15.56 3.12 -12.70
CA GLU A 116 -14.37 2.49 -13.27
C GLU A 116 -13.50 1.81 -12.20
N LEU A 117 -13.30 2.48 -11.06
CA LEU A 117 -12.47 1.97 -9.97
C LEU A 117 -13.24 1.11 -8.95
N GLY A 118 -14.55 0.93 -9.13
CA GLY A 118 -15.39 0.13 -8.23
C GLY A 118 -15.45 0.66 -6.79
N LEU A 119 -15.34 1.99 -6.62
CA LEU A 119 -15.30 2.61 -5.29
C LEU A 119 -16.70 2.62 -4.66
N ARG A 120 -16.80 2.17 -3.40
CA ARG A 120 -18.03 2.24 -2.62
C ARG A 120 -18.03 3.50 -1.74
N LYS A 121 -19.23 4.06 -1.53
CA LYS A 121 -19.44 5.25 -0.69
C LYS A 121 -19.52 4.87 0.78
#